data_AF-A0ABC8ZYQ6-F1
#
_entry.id   AF-A0ABC8ZYQ6-F1
#
_cell.length_a   1.000
_cell.length_b   1.000
_cell.length_c   1.000
_cell.angle_alpha   90.00
_cell.angle_beta   90.00
_cell.angle_gamma   90.00
#
_symmetry.space_group_name_H-M   'P 1'
#
loop_
_entity.id
_entity.type
_entity.pdbx_description
1 polymer ?
#
loop_
_entity_poly.entity_id
_entity_poly.type
_entity_poly.pdbx_seq_one_letter_code
_entity_poly.pdbx_strand_id
1 'polypeptide(L)'
;MPAPVATVLTASSSSSRPLARGAAPATARARGCIAVRRPSFPSRCSRGRGRKSDPRPTAPPSLLLPESSLPPWLGRCLHALATAALALALSGRGPPLLPAAHAAASVGVRSPLDAAAYPCEDVRSYYAGLDGLAGDELRTKLAAAVSPHAALQYKDVWEALKILDAADAEHPEASSEVIEIYSQRAVPKILAGKPDGWNREHLWPRSYGLTYGPSLTDLHNIRPADANVNSSRGNKYFGECTATSINCVRPANHEAASDTETDAEKWAPPYQVRGDVARSLMYMAVSYGSGQKDGTPYLELSDSPSIQRTKMGLLSTLLRWNELDPPSRPEKLRNDRVCSLYQHNRNPFVDHPEYANLIWRNPPAESSRFTGKSQKAWVNEFHYENKGKDENEFVELVIHTSLDVKDLMLALYNGANGRMYRSLNLADREAFTITEGTSGYLLYTVCTPLQNGPADGIALIYCRDTRKAEVLEFLSYEGSLRAQDGPARGVVSTDIMFKETDESSNQDSLGLTGSKIGEFAWRKMAGNATPGKLNAGQMF
;
A
#
# COMPACT_ATOMS: atom_id res chain seq x y z
N MET A 1 -80.86 25.36 -0.07
CA MET A 1 -80.68 24.68 1.23
C MET A 1 -79.22 24.28 1.39
N PRO A 2 -78.68 24.37 2.62
CA PRO A 2 -77.28 24.65 2.96
C PRO A 2 -76.49 23.34 3.27
N ALA A 3 -75.19 23.22 2.96
CA ALA A 3 -73.98 23.65 3.72
C ALA A 3 -73.38 22.47 4.55
N PRO A 4 -72.28 22.65 5.31
CA PRO A 4 -70.95 23.24 5.05
C PRO A 4 -69.82 22.22 5.44
N VAL A 5 -68.50 22.47 5.41
CA VAL A 5 -67.64 23.29 6.31
C VAL A 5 -66.19 23.16 5.75
N ALA A 6 -65.52 24.22 5.28
CA ALA A 6 -64.70 25.24 6.00
C ALA A 6 -63.34 24.66 6.50
N THR A 7 -62.18 25.33 6.52
CA THR A 7 -61.68 26.67 6.15
C THR A 7 -60.14 26.60 6.39
N VAL A 8 -59.23 26.95 5.44
CA VAL A 8 -58.60 28.28 5.12
C VAL A 8 -57.69 28.77 6.29
N LEU A 9 -56.41 29.17 6.12
CA LEU A 9 -55.84 30.48 5.67
C LEU A 9 -54.29 30.38 5.76
N THR A 10 -53.46 30.64 4.73
CA THR A 10 -52.95 31.93 4.14
C THR A 10 -52.13 32.80 5.11
N ALA A 11 -51.05 33.52 4.76
CA ALA A 11 -50.79 34.45 3.64
C ALA A 11 -49.26 34.71 3.50
N SER A 12 -48.63 34.94 2.32
CA SER A 12 -48.59 36.12 1.42
C SER A 12 -47.90 37.38 2.02
N SER A 13 -46.70 37.77 1.54
CA SER A 13 -46.38 38.92 0.61
C SER A 13 -46.40 40.32 1.28
N SER A 14 -45.77 41.43 0.84
CA SER A 14 -44.61 41.83 0.02
C SER A 14 -44.47 43.38 0.09
N SER A 15 -43.35 43.95 -0.39
CA SER A 15 -43.06 45.39 -0.66
C SER A 15 -42.65 46.27 0.56
N SER A 16 -41.87 47.36 0.52
CA SER A 16 -41.10 48.14 -0.50
C SER A 16 -40.13 49.16 0.20
N ARG A 17 -39.16 49.71 -0.57
CA ARG A 17 -37.99 50.65 -0.33
C ARG A 17 -38.31 52.04 0.34
N PRO A 18 -37.38 53.03 0.63
CA PRO A 18 -36.06 53.39 -0.01
C PRO A 18 -34.91 54.13 0.78
N LEU A 19 -33.75 54.38 0.09
CA LEU A 19 -32.74 55.50 0.13
C LEU A 19 -31.94 55.80 1.46
N ALA A 20 -30.65 56.23 1.57
CA ALA A 20 -29.66 56.91 0.72
C ALA A 20 -28.19 56.88 1.27
N ARG A 21 -27.20 57.06 0.36
CA ARG A 21 -25.92 57.86 0.37
C ARG A 21 -24.80 57.74 1.45
N GLY A 22 -23.54 57.69 0.96
CA GLY A 22 -22.30 58.24 1.57
C GLY A 22 -21.05 57.34 1.41
N ALA A 23 -20.23 57.46 0.35
CA ALA A 23 -18.95 58.22 0.26
C ALA A 23 -17.69 57.56 0.88
N ALA A 24 -16.66 57.32 0.05
CA ALA A 24 -15.26 56.94 0.38
C ALA A 24 -14.38 58.20 0.62
N PRO A 25 -13.00 58.21 0.70
CA PRO A 25 -11.97 57.13 0.73
C PRO A 25 -10.74 57.36 1.68
N ALA A 26 -9.77 56.43 1.59
CA ALA A 26 -8.29 56.57 1.71
C ALA A 26 -7.59 56.83 3.08
N THR A 27 -6.54 56.04 3.38
CA THR A 27 -5.13 56.49 3.47
C THR A 27 -4.15 55.35 3.76
N ALA A 28 -2.95 55.46 3.18
CA ALA A 28 -1.79 54.56 3.29
C ALA A 28 -0.74 55.10 4.29
N ARG A 29 0.10 54.19 4.84
CA ARG A 29 1.50 54.38 5.31
C ARG A 29 1.99 53.02 5.85
N ALA A 30 3.00 52.33 5.32
CA ALA A 30 4.42 52.62 5.08
C ALA A 30 5.34 52.57 6.34
N ARG A 31 6.37 51.70 6.23
CA ARG A 31 7.65 51.57 6.98
C ARG A 31 7.62 50.73 8.27
N GLY A 32 8.60 49.88 8.57
CA GLY A 32 9.94 49.71 7.98
C GLY A 32 10.67 48.43 8.39
N CYS A 33 11.79 48.19 7.69
CA CYS A 33 12.80 47.16 7.95
C CYS A 33 13.60 47.47 9.23
N ILE A 34 13.98 46.45 10.01
CA ILE A 34 15.21 46.44 10.84
C ILE A 34 15.85 45.04 10.80
N ALA A 35 17.18 45.06 10.75
CA ALA A 35 18.10 43.99 10.41
C ALA A 35 18.49 43.03 11.56
N VAL A 36 18.88 41.82 11.13
CA VAL A 36 20.05 40.99 11.53
C VAL A 36 20.78 41.36 12.82
N ARG A 37 20.95 40.37 13.72
CA ARG A 37 22.18 40.17 14.52
C ARG A 37 22.38 38.70 14.93
N ARG A 38 23.53 38.15 14.54
CA ARG A 38 24.17 36.95 15.12
C ARG A 38 24.77 37.26 16.50
N PRO A 39 25.01 36.23 17.32
CA PRO A 39 26.33 36.09 17.96
C PRO A 39 26.84 34.63 17.78
N SER A 40 27.99 34.38 17.14
CA SER A 40 29.37 34.40 17.66
C SER A 40 29.67 33.35 18.74
N PHE A 41 30.40 32.32 18.31
CA PHE A 41 31.19 31.36 19.12
C PHE A 41 32.14 32.06 20.11
N PRO A 42 32.60 31.31 21.12
CA PRO A 42 34.05 31.19 21.28
C PRO A 42 34.55 29.75 21.42
N SER A 43 35.71 29.56 20.81
CA SER A 43 36.66 28.46 20.90
C SER A 43 37.34 28.32 22.27
N ARG A 44 37.65 27.10 22.72
CA ARG A 44 39.04 26.57 22.79
C ARG A 44 39.13 25.21 23.50
N CYS A 45 40.06 24.41 22.97
CA CYS A 45 40.55 23.13 23.48
C CYS A 45 41.24 23.23 24.84
N SER A 46 41.13 22.18 25.66
CA SER A 46 42.27 21.69 26.46
C SER A 46 42.14 20.19 26.77
N ARG A 47 43.27 19.48 26.68
CA ARG A 47 43.46 18.08 27.03
C ARG A 47 43.46 17.91 28.56
N GLY A 48 42.89 16.80 29.05
CA GLY A 48 43.06 16.37 30.44
C GLY A 48 42.82 14.86 30.58
N ARG A 49 43.90 14.12 30.85
CA ARG A 49 43.90 12.69 31.20
C ARG A 49 43.10 12.44 32.48
N GLY A 50 42.41 11.30 32.54
CA GLY A 50 41.85 10.77 33.78
C GLY A 50 41.34 9.34 33.61
N ARG A 51 42.23 8.36 33.81
CA ARG A 51 41.88 6.96 34.08
C ARG A 51 40.91 6.89 35.26
N LYS A 52 39.79 6.17 35.13
CA LYS A 52 39.19 5.41 36.23
C LYS A 52 38.59 4.11 35.72
N SER A 53 38.86 3.08 36.51
CA SER A 53 38.72 1.64 36.36
C SER A 53 37.28 1.13 36.41
N ASP A 54 37.02 0.07 35.64
CA ASP A 54 35.92 -0.86 35.78
C ASP A 54 35.80 -1.44 37.21
N PRO A 55 34.57 -1.67 37.70
CA PRO A 55 34.31 -2.74 38.64
C PRO A 55 33.70 -3.95 37.91
N ARG A 56 34.45 -5.05 37.96
CA ARG A 56 34.07 -6.40 37.57
C ARG A 56 32.84 -6.87 38.38
N PRO A 57 31.88 -7.62 37.79
CA PRO A 57 30.72 -8.12 38.51
C PRO A 57 31.09 -9.25 39.48
N THR A 58 30.65 -9.13 40.73
CA THR A 58 30.74 -10.15 41.78
C THR A 58 29.71 -11.27 41.53
N ALA A 59 30.18 -12.51 41.45
CA ALA A 59 29.35 -13.71 41.40
C ALA A 59 28.61 -13.94 42.74
N PRO A 60 27.37 -14.47 42.73
CA PRO A 60 26.70 -14.90 43.96
C PRO A 60 27.24 -16.27 44.43
N PRO A 61 27.21 -16.56 45.74
CA PRO A 61 27.72 -17.80 46.29
C PRO A 61 26.81 -19.00 45.99
N SER A 62 27.44 -20.11 45.66
CA SER A 62 26.84 -21.42 45.44
C SER A 62 26.19 -21.95 46.72
N LEU A 63 24.87 -22.14 46.71
CA LEU A 63 24.16 -22.90 47.74
C LEU A 63 24.25 -24.39 47.41
N LEU A 64 24.95 -25.12 48.27
CA LEU A 64 24.96 -26.58 48.36
C LEU A 64 23.55 -27.07 48.78
N LEU A 65 22.94 -27.94 47.97
CA LEU A 65 21.79 -28.75 48.36
C LEU A 65 22.27 -30.18 48.68
N PRO A 66 21.77 -30.81 49.75
CA PRO A 66 22.17 -32.16 50.15
C PRO A 66 21.47 -33.24 49.31
N GLU A 67 22.18 -34.33 49.07
CA GLU A 67 21.71 -35.57 48.42
C GLU A 67 20.73 -36.35 49.31
N SER A 68 19.63 -36.84 48.70
CA SER A 68 18.85 -38.05 49.00
C SER A 68 17.44 -37.84 48.40
N SER A 69 16.74 -38.77 47.74
CA SER A 69 16.86 -40.20 47.51
C SER A 69 15.91 -40.52 46.35
N LEU A 70 16.41 -41.00 45.20
CA LEU A 70 15.56 -41.34 44.05
C LEU A 70 14.97 -42.76 44.21
N PRO A 71 13.66 -42.96 43.96
CA PRO A 71 12.98 -44.25 44.17
C PRO A 71 13.38 -45.35 43.15
N PRO A 72 13.17 -46.65 43.49
CA PRO A 72 13.86 -47.80 42.88
C PRO A 72 13.49 -48.15 41.43
N TRP A 73 12.71 -47.32 40.74
CA TRP A 73 12.30 -47.54 39.36
C TRP A 73 13.17 -46.79 38.33
N LEU A 74 14.01 -45.83 38.76
CA LEU A 74 14.95 -45.13 37.87
C LEU A 74 16.08 -46.03 37.32
N GLY A 75 16.46 -47.10 38.03
CA GLY A 75 17.51 -48.02 37.59
C GLY A 75 17.12 -48.91 36.40
N ARG A 76 15.82 -49.07 36.12
CA ARG A 76 15.33 -49.92 35.02
C ARG A 76 15.10 -49.17 33.71
N CYS A 77 15.04 -47.83 33.74
CA CYS A 77 14.99 -47.01 32.52
C CYS A 77 16.39 -46.68 31.95
N LEU A 78 17.44 -46.72 32.78
CA LEU A 78 18.83 -46.43 32.37
C LEU A 78 19.53 -47.60 31.66
N HIS A 79 19.03 -48.83 31.76
CA HIS A 79 19.57 -49.98 31.01
C HIS A 79 18.95 -50.17 29.62
N ALA A 80 17.81 -49.53 29.32
CA ALA A 80 17.21 -49.53 27.98
C ALA A 80 17.79 -48.44 27.06
N LEU A 81 18.45 -47.43 27.63
CA LEU A 81 19.09 -46.32 26.89
C LEU A 81 20.58 -46.57 26.60
N ALA A 82 21.24 -47.49 27.30
CA ALA A 82 22.66 -47.81 27.09
C ALA A 82 22.90 -48.88 26.00
N THR A 83 21.90 -49.70 25.65
CA THR A 83 22.03 -50.73 24.59
C THR A 83 21.64 -50.25 23.19
N ALA A 84 20.94 -49.12 23.06
CA ALA A 84 20.66 -48.50 21.76
C ALA A 84 21.81 -47.60 21.27
N ALA A 85 22.64 -47.06 22.18
CA ALA A 85 23.72 -46.13 21.84
C ALA A 85 25.01 -46.82 21.34
N LEU A 86 25.19 -48.12 21.56
CA LEU A 86 26.38 -48.86 21.09
C LEU A 86 26.19 -49.54 19.72
N ALA A 87 24.96 -49.67 19.23
CA ALA A 87 24.67 -50.22 17.90
C ALA A 87 24.70 -49.18 16.77
N LEU A 88 24.71 -47.88 17.08
CA LEU A 88 24.75 -46.79 16.09
C LEU A 88 26.16 -46.27 15.77
N ALA A 89 27.19 -46.70 16.49
CA ALA A 89 28.57 -46.20 16.32
C ALA A 89 29.41 -46.99 15.30
N LEU A 90 28.87 -48.02 14.64
CA LEU A 90 29.64 -48.90 13.74
C LEU A 90 29.08 -49.04 12.31
N SER A 91 28.13 -48.21 11.89
CA SER A 91 27.50 -48.34 10.56
C SER A 91 27.61 -47.13 9.61
N GLY A 92 28.39 -46.10 9.94
CA GLY A 92 28.83 -45.06 8.98
C GLY A 92 27.75 -44.34 8.16
N ARG A 93 26.47 -44.48 8.52
CA ARG A 93 25.33 -43.83 7.88
C ARG A 93 24.47 -43.26 9.00
N GLY A 94 24.47 -41.93 9.11
CA GLY A 94 23.51 -41.24 9.96
C GLY A 94 22.09 -41.66 9.57
N PRO A 95 21.15 -41.75 10.52
CA PRO A 95 19.77 -42.06 10.18
C PRO A 95 19.25 -40.97 9.25
N PRO A 96 18.43 -41.30 8.23
CA PRO A 96 17.70 -40.25 7.55
C PRO A 96 16.87 -39.52 8.61
N LEU A 97 16.99 -38.20 8.65
CA LEU A 97 16.05 -37.36 9.37
C LEU A 97 14.67 -37.67 8.80
N LEU A 98 13.92 -38.54 9.47
CA LEU A 98 12.51 -38.72 9.21
C LEU A 98 11.86 -37.36 9.49
N PRO A 99 11.09 -36.77 8.56
CA PRO A 99 10.33 -35.59 8.88
C PRO A 99 9.38 -35.95 10.02
N ALA A 100 9.35 -35.09 11.05
CA ALA A 100 8.34 -35.17 12.09
C ALA A 100 6.97 -35.30 11.44
N ALA A 101 6.19 -36.27 11.91
CA ALA A 101 4.84 -36.52 11.42
C ALA A 101 4.08 -35.20 11.43
N HIS A 102 3.68 -34.75 10.24
CA HIS A 102 2.85 -33.57 10.09
C HIS A 102 1.64 -33.75 11.01
N ALA A 103 1.37 -32.77 11.86
CA ALA A 103 0.04 -32.65 12.44
C ALA A 103 -0.91 -32.64 11.23
N ALA A 104 -1.64 -33.74 11.04
CA ALA A 104 -2.47 -33.94 9.88
C ALA A 104 -3.50 -32.82 9.83
N ALA A 105 -3.23 -31.78 9.03
CA ALA A 105 -4.28 -30.93 8.53
C ALA A 105 -5.29 -31.86 7.85
N SER A 106 -6.59 -31.53 7.92
CA SER A 106 -7.64 -32.27 7.21
C SER A 106 -7.43 -32.36 5.69
N VAL A 107 -6.43 -31.66 5.17
CA VAL A 107 -5.93 -31.72 3.81
C VAL A 107 -4.85 -32.82 3.77
N GLY A 108 -5.17 -33.95 3.14
CA GLY A 108 -4.39 -35.18 3.23
C GLY A 108 -2.89 -35.00 3.00
N VAL A 109 -2.07 -35.59 3.88
CA VAL A 109 -0.61 -35.60 3.75
C VAL A 109 -0.21 -36.39 2.50
N ARG A 110 0.58 -35.77 1.64
CA ARG A 110 1.02 -36.30 0.35
C ARG A 110 1.97 -37.49 0.54
N SER A 111 1.77 -38.56 -0.22
CA SER A 111 2.77 -39.63 -0.33
C SER A 111 3.94 -39.16 -1.21
N PRO A 112 5.22 -39.38 -0.82
CA PRO A 112 6.40 -38.83 -1.52
C PRO A 112 6.59 -39.32 -2.96
N LEU A 113 5.89 -40.37 -3.39
CA LEU A 113 6.22 -41.13 -4.60
C LEU A 113 5.39 -40.76 -5.85
N ASP A 114 4.29 -40.00 -5.74
CA ASP A 114 3.40 -39.64 -6.88
C ASP A 114 2.88 -38.20 -6.83
N ALA A 115 3.66 -37.33 -6.22
CA ALA A 115 3.34 -35.94 -5.95
C ALA A 115 3.47 -35.05 -7.21
N ALA A 116 2.47 -35.00 -8.10
CA ALA A 116 2.37 -33.95 -9.13
C ALA A 116 2.15 -32.58 -8.46
N ALA A 117 3.05 -31.60 -8.67
CA ALA A 117 3.01 -30.28 -8.04
C ALA A 117 1.63 -29.62 -8.16
N TYR A 118 1.17 -28.92 -7.11
CA TYR A 118 -0.08 -28.16 -7.23
C TYR A 118 0.10 -27.05 -8.26
N PRO A 119 -0.93 -26.70 -9.05
CA PRO A 119 -0.82 -25.64 -10.05
C PRO A 119 -0.30 -24.31 -9.49
N CYS A 120 -0.60 -24.01 -8.22
CA CYS A 120 -0.12 -22.83 -7.53
C CYS A 120 1.38 -22.81 -7.23
N GLU A 121 2.09 -23.94 -7.31
CA GLU A 121 3.53 -23.99 -7.01
C GLU A 121 4.37 -23.34 -8.13
N ASP A 122 3.88 -23.32 -9.38
CA ASP A 122 4.47 -22.52 -10.46
C ASP A 122 3.68 -21.23 -10.65
N VAL A 123 4.14 -20.17 -9.96
CA VAL A 123 3.53 -18.83 -9.95
C VAL A 123 3.30 -18.28 -11.35
N ARG A 124 4.24 -18.49 -12.29
CA ARG A 124 4.13 -17.96 -13.65
C ARG A 124 2.98 -18.64 -14.40
N SER A 125 2.90 -19.97 -14.28
CA SER A 125 1.83 -20.72 -14.93
C SER A 125 0.46 -20.49 -14.26
N TYR A 126 0.46 -20.28 -12.93
CA TYR A 126 -0.74 -20.09 -12.13
C TYR A 126 -1.50 -18.81 -12.51
N TYR A 127 -0.78 -17.76 -12.91
CA TYR A 127 -1.32 -16.48 -13.38
C TYR A 127 -1.27 -16.31 -14.91
N ALA A 128 -1.08 -17.39 -15.67
CA ALA A 128 -0.98 -17.31 -17.12
C ALA A 128 -2.27 -16.73 -17.76
N GLY A 129 -2.11 -15.83 -18.74
CA GLY A 129 -3.23 -15.22 -19.46
C GLY A 129 -3.90 -14.04 -18.77
N LEU A 130 -3.26 -13.49 -17.72
CA LEU A 130 -3.65 -12.25 -17.06
C LEU A 130 -2.91 -11.01 -17.60
N ASP A 131 -1.90 -11.20 -18.47
CA ASP A 131 -1.13 -10.11 -19.05
C ASP A 131 -2.01 -9.11 -19.80
N GLY A 132 -1.82 -7.82 -19.51
CA GLY A 132 -2.54 -6.72 -20.16
C GLY A 132 -3.98 -6.52 -19.71
N LEU A 133 -4.50 -7.31 -18.77
CA LEU A 133 -5.85 -7.14 -18.24
C LEU A 133 -5.88 -6.09 -17.12
N ALA A 134 -7.03 -5.44 -16.95
CA ALA A 134 -7.28 -4.48 -15.87
C ALA A 134 -8.77 -4.48 -15.48
N GLY A 135 -9.10 -3.75 -14.40
CA GLY A 135 -10.45 -3.53 -13.91
C GLY A 135 -11.21 -4.83 -13.64
N ASP A 136 -12.49 -4.85 -14.02
CA ASP A 136 -13.38 -5.99 -13.80
C ASP A 136 -12.95 -7.25 -14.56
N GLU A 137 -12.27 -7.11 -15.71
CA GLU A 137 -11.80 -8.27 -16.47
C GLU A 137 -10.67 -8.99 -15.72
N LEU A 138 -9.66 -8.24 -15.28
CA LEU A 138 -8.58 -8.78 -14.44
C LEU A 138 -9.15 -9.36 -13.15
N ARG A 139 -10.04 -8.62 -12.47
CA ARG A 139 -10.69 -9.07 -11.23
C ARG A 139 -11.41 -10.41 -11.41
N THR A 140 -12.16 -10.56 -12.50
CA THR A 140 -12.94 -11.77 -12.77
C THR A 140 -12.05 -12.98 -13.07
N LYS A 141 -11.04 -12.81 -13.93
CA LYS A 141 -10.11 -13.91 -14.23
C LYS A 141 -9.26 -14.28 -13.03
N LEU A 142 -8.84 -13.30 -12.24
CA LEU A 142 -8.08 -13.52 -11.02
C LEU A 142 -8.92 -14.29 -10.00
N ALA A 143 -10.18 -13.91 -9.78
CA ALA A 143 -11.11 -14.66 -8.93
C ALA A 143 -11.26 -16.12 -9.39
N ALA A 144 -11.41 -16.35 -10.70
CA ALA A 144 -11.51 -17.71 -11.23
C ALA A 144 -10.25 -18.57 -10.94
N ALA A 145 -9.07 -17.95 -10.88
CA ALA A 145 -7.83 -18.64 -10.55
C ALA A 145 -7.68 -18.95 -9.05
N VAL A 146 -8.09 -18.03 -8.17
CA VAL A 146 -7.76 -18.10 -6.73
C VAL A 146 -8.91 -18.55 -5.83
N SER A 147 -10.17 -18.41 -6.26
CA SER A 147 -11.35 -18.84 -5.47
C SER A 147 -11.46 -20.36 -5.29
N PRO A 148 -11.09 -21.22 -6.25
CA PRO A 148 -11.05 -22.66 -6.02
C PRO A 148 -9.87 -23.03 -5.11
N HIS A 149 -10.15 -23.46 -3.88
CA HIS A 149 -9.12 -23.88 -2.94
C HIS A 149 -9.64 -24.91 -1.94
N ALA A 150 -8.73 -25.67 -1.33
CA ALA A 150 -9.07 -26.59 -0.25
C ALA A 150 -9.48 -25.83 1.01
N ALA A 151 -10.42 -26.38 1.78
CA ALA A 151 -10.86 -25.80 3.05
C ALA A 151 -10.34 -26.65 4.22
N LEU A 152 -9.88 -25.98 5.27
CA LEU A 152 -9.47 -26.64 6.50
C LEU A 152 -10.68 -26.84 7.41
N GLN A 153 -10.62 -27.84 8.31
CA GLN A 153 -11.52 -27.82 9.45
C GLN A 153 -11.16 -26.64 10.35
N TYR A 154 -12.16 -25.99 10.94
CA TYR A 154 -11.95 -24.80 11.76
C TYR A 154 -10.92 -25.03 12.88
N LYS A 155 -10.92 -26.22 13.49
CA LYS A 155 -9.96 -26.59 14.54
C LYS A 155 -8.50 -26.67 14.04
N ASP A 156 -8.28 -27.02 12.78
CA ASP A 156 -6.95 -27.23 12.20
C ASP A 156 -6.25 -25.92 11.82
N VAL A 157 -7.02 -24.82 11.72
CA VAL A 157 -6.49 -23.47 11.48
C VAL A 157 -5.44 -23.09 12.53
N TRP A 158 -5.59 -23.53 13.79
CA TRP A 158 -4.60 -23.24 14.84
C TRP A 158 -3.22 -23.80 14.52
N GLU A 159 -3.16 -25.03 14.02
CA GLU A 159 -1.88 -25.67 13.69
C GLU A 159 -1.26 -25.05 12.44
N ALA A 160 -2.08 -24.66 11.46
CA ALA A 160 -1.61 -23.93 10.30
C ALA A 160 -0.98 -22.58 10.69
N LEU A 161 -1.64 -21.76 11.52
CA LEU A 161 -1.10 -20.46 11.95
C LEU A 161 0.23 -20.58 12.72
N LYS A 162 0.41 -21.65 13.51
CA LYS A 162 1.69 -21.90 14.21
C LYS A 162 2.86 -22.09 13.25
N ILE A 163 2.61 -22.52 12.02
CA ILE A 163 3.65 -22.67 10.98
C ILE A 163 3.72 -21.42 10.11
N LEU A 164 2.58 -20.92 9.65
CA LEU A 164 2.47 -19.80 8.73
C LEU A 164 2.98 -18.47 9.31
N ASP A 165 2.78 -18.27 10.60
CA ASP A 165 3.05 -17.02 11.30
C ASP A 165 4.13 -17.20 12.39
N ALA A 166 4.97 -18.23 12.26
CA ALA A 166 6.08 -18.50 13.17
C ALA A 166 7.08 -17.31 13.23
N ALA A 167 7.61 -17.04 14.42
CA ALA A 167 8.59 -15.96 14.64
C ALA A 167 9.87 -16.15 13.81
N ASP A 168 10.36 -17.39 13.67
CA ASP A 168 11.32 -17.75 12.62
C ASP A 168 10.55 -18.25 11.39
N ALA A 169 10.36 -17.34 10.42
CA ALA A 169 9.65 -17.64 9.18
C ALA A 169 10.45 -18.57 8.24
N GLU A 170 11.77 -18.71 8.39
CA GLU A 170 12.58 -19.62 7.57
C GLU A 170 12.50 -21.05 8.12
N HIS A 171 12.48 -21.20 9.44
CA HIS A 171 12.45 -22.48 10.14
C HIS A 171 11.23 -22.58 11.08
N PRO A 172 10.00 -22.56 10.54
CA PRO A 172 8.79 -22.44 11.36
C PRO A 172 8.58 -23.61 12.31
N GLU A 173 9.02 -24.81 11.95
CA GLU A 173 8.96 -26.02 12.79
C GLU A 173 9.85 -25.91 14.04
N ALA A 174 10.99 -25.23 13.92
CA ALA A 174 11.93 -25.02 15.03
C ALA A 174 11.49 -23.86 15.93
N SER A 175 10.67 -22.93 15.42
CA SER A 175 10.15 -21.80 16.21
C SER A 175 9.18 -22.28 17.30
N SER A 176 9.36 -21.80 18.53
CA SER A 176 8.40 -21.98 19.62
C SER A 176 7.33 -20.90 19.67
N GLU A 177 7.45 -19.86 18.85
CA GLU A 177 6.64 -18.63 18.93
C GLU A 177 5.99 -18.28 17.58
N VAL A 178 4.93 -17.47 17.63
CA VAL A 178 4.27 -16.82 16.49
C VAL A 178 4.32 -15.30 16.63
N ILE A 179 4.22 -14.58 15.52
CA ILE A 179 4.08 -13.11 15.53
C ILE A 179 2.59 -12.74 15.49
N GLU A 180 2.15 -11.95 16.46
CA GLU A 180 0.80 -11.38 16.51
C GLU A 180 0.67 -10.16 15.59
N ILE A 181 -0.36 -10.12 14.75
CA ILE A 181 -0.51 -9.14 13.67
C ILE A 181 -0.68 -7.68 14.15
N TYR A 182 -1.25 -7.42 15.33
CA TYR A 182 -1.48 -6.04 15.80
C TYR A 182 -0.52 -5.59 16.91
N SER A 183 -0.04 -6.52 17.74
CA SER A 183 0.94 -6.21 18.79
C SER A 183 2.37 -6.29 18.26
N GLN A 184 2.60 -7.06 17.18
CA GLN A 184 3.91 -7.34 16.59
C GLN A 184 4.90 -8.01 17.57
N ARG A 185 4.36 -8.70 18.58
CA ARG A 185 5.14 -9.46 19.55
C ARG A 185 5.27 -10.90 19.12
N ALA A 186 6.42 -11.49 19.39
CA ALA A 186 6.60 -12.94 19.41
C ALA A 186 5.95 -13.49 20.69
N VAL A 187 5.06 -14.47 20.54
CA VAL A 187 4.37 -15.11 21.66
C VAL A 187 4.40 -16.64 21.52
N PRO A 188 4.48 -17.40 22.63
CA PRO A 188 4.53 -18.84 22.57
C PRO A 188 3.34 -19.48 21.83
N LYS A 189 3.63 -20.45 20.94
CA LYS A 189 2.62 -21.25 20.22
C LYS A 189 1.64 -21.96 21.15
N ILE A 190 2.08 -22.31 22.35
CA ILE A 190 1.27 -23.00 23.36
C ILE A 190 0.14 -22.13 23.94
N LEU A 191 0.22 -20.80 23.78
CA LEU A 191 -0.81 -19.85 24.22
C LEU A 191 -1.97 -19.70 23.24
N ALA A 192 -2.00 -20.47 22.15
CA ALA A 192 -3.10 -20.51 21.20
C ALA A 192 -4.46 -20.74 21.89
N GLY A 193 -5.38 -19.79 21.74
CA GLY A 193 -6.74 -19.87 22.27
C GLY A 193 -6.85 -19.71 23.78
N LYS A 194 -5.78 -19.28 24.45
CA LYS A 194 -5.79 -18.96 25.89
C LYS A 194 -6.27 -17.51 26.10
N PRO A 195 -6.95 -17.20 27.22
CA PRO A 195 -7.42 -15.84 27.51
C PRO A 195 -6.31 -14.78 27.57
N ASP A 196 -5.13 -15.17 28.07
CA ASP A 196 -3.91 -14.37 28.17
C ASP A 196 -2.95 -14.59 26.99
N GLY A 197 -3.42 -15.29 25.96
CA GLY A 197 -2.65 -15.65 24.78
C GLY A 197 -3.15 -14.96 23.52
N TRP A 198 -3.06 -15.69 22.42
CA TRP A 198 -3.44 -15.20 21.10
C TRP A 198 -4.63 -15.97 20.52
N ASN A 199 -5.45 -15.25 19.76
CA ASN A 199 -6.61 -15.74 19.05
C ASN A 199 -6.43 -15.70 17.53
N ARG A 200 -7.27 -16.46 16.83
CA ARG A 200 -7.45 -16.34 15.37
C ARG A 200 -8.17 -15.05 15.09
N GLU A 201 -7.47 -14.09 14.53
CA GLU A 201 -8.05 -12.86 14.01
C GLU A 201 -8.52 -13.10 12.58
N HIS A 202 -9.77 -12.75 12.31
CA HIS A 202 -10.34 -12.70 10.97
C HIS A 202 -10.23 -11.26 10.46
N LEU A 203 -9.25 -10.99 9.59
CA LEU A 203 -9.01 -9.64 9.07
C LEU A 203 -10.28 -9.08 8.42
N TRP A 204 -10.94 -9.86 7.56
CA TRP A 204 -12.34 -9.65 7.23
C TRP A 204 -13.23 -10.28 8.31
N PRO A 205 -13.98 -9.52 9.12
CA PRO A 205 -14.69 -10.06 10.28
C PRO A 205 -15.74 -11.10 9.91
N ARG A 206 -15.90 -12.13 10.76
CA ARG A 206 -16.96 -13.14 10.59
C ARG A 206 -18.36 -12.53 10.55
N SER A 207 -18.59 -11.48 11.33
CA SER A 207 -19.88 -10.75 11.35
C SER A 207 -20.25 -10.11 10.01
N TYR A 208 -19.33 -10.04 9.04
CA TYR A 208 -19.58 -9.45 7.72
C TYR A 208 -19.96 -10.52 6.66
N GLY A 209 -20.32 -11.73 7.09
CA GLY A 209 -20.86 -12.77 6.20
C GLY A 209 -19.98 -14.01 6.04
N LEU A 210 -18.91 -14.17 6.82
CA LEU A 210 -18.10 -15.41 6.82
C LEU A 210 -18.75 -16.45 7.74
N THR A 211 -19.85 -17.04 7.28
CA THR A 211 -20.72 -17.89 8.09
C THR A 211 -20.39 -19.38 8.00
N TYR A 212 -20.02 -19.89 6.82
CA TYR A 212 -19.67 -21.29 6.60
C TYR A 212 -18.78 -21.46 5.34
N GLY A 213 -18.26 -22.67 5.16
CA GLY A 213 -17.50 -23.02 3.96
C GLY A 213 -16.06 -22.48 3.95
N PRO A 214 -15.41 -22.48 2.78
CA PRO A 214 -14.00 -22.15 2.65
C PRO A 214 -13.62 -20.75 3.18
N SER A 215 -14.52 -19.77 3.03
CA SER A 215 -14.33 -18.38 3.45
C SER A 215 -14.11 -18.20 4.96
N LEU A 216 -14.67 -19.09 5.79
CA LEU A 216 -14.54 -19.04 7.25
C LEU A 216 -13.14 -19.50 7.71
N THR A 217 -12.47 -20.33 6.92
CA THR A 217 -11.21 -21.00 7.27
C THR A 217 -10.04 -20.59 6.40
N ASP A 218 -10.23 -19.57 5.56
CA ASP A 218 -9.23 -19.10 4.62
C ASP A 218 -8.04 -18.44 5.34
N LEU A 219 -6.90 -19.12 5.31
CA LEU A 219 -5.62 -18.75 5.89
C LEU A 219 -5.07 -17.46 5.29
N HIS A 220 -5.47 -17.02 4.10
CA HIS A 220 -5.10 -15.68 3.62
C HIS A 220 -5.82 -14.55 4.37
N ASN A 221 -6.86 -14.86 5.15
CA ASN A 221 -7.65 -13.91 5.95
C ASN A 221 -7.47 -14.05 7.45
N ILE A 222 -6.84 -15.12 7.92
CA ILE A 222 -6.71 -15.42 9.35
C ILE A 222 -5.27 -15.23 9.80
N ARG A 223 -5.06 -14.47 10.88
CA ARG A 223 -3.75 -14.21 11.51
C ARG A 223 -3.78 -14.45 13.02
N PRO A 224 -2.64 -14.70 13.69
CA PRO A 224 -2.55 -14.62 15.15
C PRO A 224 -2.72 -13.17 15.60
N ALA A 225 -3.48 -12.94 16.66
CA ALA A 225 -3.55 -11.64 17.33
C ALA A 225 -3.71 -11.83 18.84
N ASP A 226 -3.12 -10.94 19.64
CA ASP A 226 -3.39 -10.87 21.08
C ASP A 226 -4.91 -10.89 21.34
N ALA A 227 -5.36 -11.68 22.32
CA ALA A 227 -6.77 -11.89 22.58
C ALA A 227 -7.53 -10.59 22.94
N ASN A 228 -6.90 -9.68 23.69
CA ASN A 228 -7.48 -8.41 24.08
C ASN A 228 -7.49 -7.42 22.92
N VAL A 229 -6.40 -7.37 22.15
CA VAL A 229 -6.31 -6.50 20.97
C VAL A 229 -7.33 -6.93 19.90
N ASN A 230 -7.47 -8.23 19.67
CA ASN A 230 -8.49 -8.80 18.78
C ASN A 230 -9.91 -8.41 19.24
N SER A 231 -10.21 -8.62 20.53
CA SER A 231 -11.50 -8.22 21.09
C SER A 231 -11.78 -6.71 20.94
N SER A 232 -10.75 -5.87 21.11
CA SER A 232 -10.83 -4.41 20.96
C SER A 232 -11.00 -3.97 19.51
N ARG A 233 -10.36 -4.66 18.55
CA ARG A 233 -10.53 -4.44 17.12
C ARG A 233 -11.97 -4.71 16.70
N GLY A 234 -12.57 -5.79 17.21
CA GLY A 234 -13.97 -6.13 16.98
C GLY A 234 -14.27 -6.29 15.49
N ASN A 235 -15.25 -5.54 14.99
CA ASN A 235 -15.65 -5.54 13.57
C ASN A 235 -15.44 -4.19 12.88
N LYS A 236 -14.51 -3.37 13.40
CA LYS A 236 -14.14 -2.08 12.83
C LYS A 236 -13.55 -2.26 11.43
N TYR A 237 -13.89 -1.35 10.53
CA TYR A 237 -13.32 -1.37 9.19
C TYR A 237 -11.90 -0.78 9.20
N PHE A 238 -11.04 -1.28 8.32
CA PHE A 238 -9.69 -0.78 8.24
C PHE A 238 -9.61 0.60 7.59
N GLY A 239 -8.84 1.49 8.22
CA GLY A 239 -8.65 2.86 7.76
C GLY A 239 -7.87 3.68 8.77
N GLU A 240 -7.21 4.74 8.30
CA GLU A 240 -6.52 5.69 9.18
C GLU A 240 -7.52 6.61 9.87
N CYS A 241 -7.17 7.02 11.08
CA CYS A 241 -7.85 8.16 11.67
C CYS A 241 -7.53 9.42 10.87
N THR A 242 -8.47 10.36 10.79
CA THR A 242 -8.14 11.69 10.28
C THR A 242 -7.37 12.46 11.36
N ALA A 243 -6.40 13.29 10.98
CA ALA A 243 -5.61 14.09 11.92
C ALA A 243 -6.44 15.03 12.82
N THR A 244 -7.69 15.30 12.42
CA THR A 244 -8.67 16.11 13.15
C THR A 244 -9.63 15.29 14.03
N SER A 245 -9.52 13.96 14.04
CA SER A 245 -10.41 13.10 14.81
C SER A 245 -10.08 13.17 16.30
N ILE A 246 -10.92 13.87 17.07
CA ILE A 246 -10.78 14.01 18.53
C ILE A 246 -10.93 12.69 19.30
N ASN A 247 -11.48 11.65 18.66
CA ASN A 247 -11.76 10.35 19.28
C ASN A 247 -10.78 9.26 18.81
N CYS A 248 -9.74 9.62 18.06
CA CYS A 248 -8.74 8.64 17.67
C CYS A 248 -7.77 8.37 18.82
N VAL A 249 -7.56 7.09 19.12
CA VAL A 249 -6.67 6.63 20.20
C VAL A 249 -5.47 5.90 19.61
N ARG A 250 -4.29 6.19 20.17
CA ARG A 250 -3.01 5.56 19.86
C ARG A 250 -2.21 5.34 21.16
N PRO A 251 -1.71 4.12 21.45
CA PRO A 251 -2.01 2.87 20.74
C PRO A 251 -3.49 2.49 20.83
N ALA A 252 -3.95 1.69 19.88
CA ALA A 252 -5.36 1.28 19.81
C ALA A 252 -5.81 0.42 20.99
N ASN A 253 -4.87 -0.24 21.65
CA ASN A 253 -5.06 -1.02 22.86
C ASN A 253 -3.73 -1.08 23.63
N HIS A 254 -3.76 -1.40 24.93
CA HIS A 254 -2.56 -1.44 25.76
C HIS A 254 -1.54 -2.49 25.29
N GLU A 255 -2.01 -3.65 24.84
CA GLU A 255 -1.15 -4.72 24.30
C GLU A 255 -0.78 -4.53 22.82
N ALA A 256 -1.37 -3.55 22.12
CA ALA A 256 -1.11 -3.30 20.71
C ALA A 256 0.21 -2.53 20.48
N ALA A 257 0.76 -2.62 19.27
CA ALA A 257 1.92 -1.83 18.89
C ALA A 257 1.62 -0.32 19.00
N SER A 258 2.63 0.47 19.37
CA SER A 258 2.48 1.89 19.74
C SER A 258 1.89 2.76 18.63
N ASP A 259 2.02 2.32 17.38
CA ASP A 259 1.60 3.01 16.17
C ASP A 259 0.25 2.52 15.63
N THR A 260 -0.45 1.63 16.34
CA THR A 260 -1.85 1.30 16.03
C THR A 260 -2.79 2.47 16.33
N GLU A 261 -3.87 2.58 15.56
CA GLU A 261 -4.88 3.63 15.75
C GLU A 261 -6.28 3.01 15.78
N THR A 262 -7.18 3.56 16.60
CA THR A 262 -8.60 3.16 16.59
C THR A 262 -9.51 4.33 16.91
N ASP A 263 -10.71 4.31 16.34
CA ASP A 263 -11.86 5.04 16.86
C ASP A 263 -13.07 4.11 17.00
N ALA A 264 -14.29 4.65 17.08
CA ALA A 264 -15.52 3.87 17.22
C ALA A 264 -15.79 2.94 16.03
N GLU A 265 -15.30 3.27 14.83
CA GLU A 265 -15.58 2.50 13.61
C GLU A 265 -14.32 2.03 12.88
N LYS A 266 -13.18 2.69 13.08
CA LYS A 266 -11.94 2.50 12.33
C LYS A 266 -10.86 1.82 13.16
N TRP A 267 -10.05 1.05 12.46
CA TRP A 267 -8.81 0.47 12.97
C TRP A 267 -7.68 0.64 11.96
N ALA A 268 -6.54 1.17 12.39
CA ALA A 268 -5.30 1.15 11.63
C ALA A 268 -4.30 0.19 12.30
N PRO A 269 -3.82 -0.85 11.60
CA PRO A 269 -2.78 -1.74 12.12
C PRO A 269 -1.43 -1.00 12.16
N PRO A 270 -0.40 -1.58 12.82
CA PRO A 270 0.92 -0.96 12.87
C PRO A 270 1.52 -0.87 11.47
N TYR A 271 2.38 0.13 11.24
CA TYR A 271 2.85 0.51 9.90
C TYR A 271 3.44 -0.67 9.12
N GLN A 272 4.18 -1.54 9.80
CA GLN A 272 4.93 -2.66 9.21
C GLN A 272 4.10 -3.86 8.73
N VAL A 273 2.78 -3.82 8.90
CA VAL A 273 1.86 -4.87 8.38
C VAL A 273 0.63 -4.28 7.70
N ARG A 274 0.68 -3.00 7.36
CA ARG A 274 -0.43 -2.33 6.66
C ARG A 274 -0.64 -2.93 5.27
N GLY A 275 0.46 -3.26 4.59
CA GLY A 275 0.46 -3.95 3.30
C GLY A 275 -0.10 -5.35 3.42
N ASP A 276 0.34 -6.13 4.41
CA ASP A 276 -0.16 -7.47 4.69
C ASP A 276 -1.69 -7.48 4.87
N VAL A 277 -2.20 -6.56 5.69
CA VAL A 277 -3.64 -6.42 5.92
C VAL A 277 -4.36 -5.99 4.63
N ALA A 278 -3.82 -5.03 3.89
CA ALA A 278 -4.41 -4.56 2.64
C ALA A 278 -4.53 -5.69 1.61
N ARG A 279 -3.45 -6.44 1.40
CA ARG A 279 -3.41 -7.57 0.46
C ARG A 279 -4.34 -8.71 0.87
N SER A 280 -4.46 -9.00 2.16
CA SER A 280 -5.45 -9.96 2.67
C SER A 280 -6.89 -9.54 2.37
N LEU A 281 -7.24 -8.27 2.58
CA LEU A 281 -8.59 -7.76 2.31
C LEU A 281 -8.91 -7.69 0.81
N MET A 282 -7.94 -7.28 -0.01
CA MET A 282 -8.04 -7.28 -1.47
C MET A 282 -8.27 -8.71 -2.00
N TYR A 283 -7.49 -9.69 -1.50
CA TYR A 283 -7.71 -11.10 -1.81
C TYR A 283 -9.14 -11.53 -1.46
N MET A 284 -9.63 -11.22 -0.25
CA MET A 284 -11.00 -11.58 0.15
C MET A 284 -12.07 -10.97 -0.76
N ALA A 285 -11.89 -9.72 -1.18
CA ALA A 285 -12.81 -9.03 -2.09
C ALA A 285 -12.77 -9.53 -3.54
N VAL A 286 -11.70 -10.21 -3.95
CA VAL A 286 -11.60 -10.92 -5.24
C VAL A 286 -12.18 -12.32 -5.10
N SER A 287 -11.67 -13.12 -4.16
CA SER A 287 -12.02 -14.53 -4.00
C SER A 287 -13.49 -14.74 -3.65
N TYR A 288 -14.10 -13.80 -2.90
CA TYR A 288 -15.47 -13.89 -2.40
C TYR A 288 -16.35 -12.71 -2.82
N GLY A 289 -15.89 -11.88 -3.76
CA GLY A 289 -16.65 -10.74 -4.27
C GLY A 289 -17.66 -11.08 -5.37
N SER A 290 -17.68 -12.32 -5.85
CA SER A 290 -18.63 -12.82 -6.85
C SER A 290 -18.76 -14.36 -6.75
N GLY A 291 -19.73 -14.93 -7.47
CA GLY A 291 -19.80 -16.39 -7.69
C GLY A 291 -20.15 -17.26 -6.47
N GLN A 292 -20.53 -16.65 -5.34
CA GLN A 292 -20.94 -17.38 -4.13
C GLN A 292 -22.28 -18.11 -4.37
N LYS A 293 -22.29 -19.44 -4.18
CA LYS A 293 -23.44 -20.30 -4.54
C LYS A 293 -24.51 -20.41 -3.46
N ASP A 294 -24.23 -19.92 -2.25
CA ASP A 294 -25.02 -20.24 -1.07
C ASP A 294 -25.73 -19.01 -0.44
N GLY A 295 -25.82 -17.89 -1.17
CA GLY A 295 -26.49 -16.68 -0.69
C GLY A 295 -25.72 -15.90 0.38
N THR A 296 -24.44 -16.24 0.62
CA THR A 296 -23.52 -15.41 1.42
C THR A 296 -23.33 -14.05 0.75
N PRO A 297 -23.25 -12.94 1.52
CA PRO A 297 -22.99 -11.62 0.97
C PRO A 297 -21.68 -11.58 0.18
N TYR A 298 -21.67 -10.84 -0.93
CA TYR A 298 -20.43 -10.55 -1.64
C TYR A 298 -19.54 -9.65 -0.81
N LEU A 299 -18.26 -10.00 -0.72
CA LEU A 299 -17.28 -9.20 -0.01
C LEU A 299 -16.83 -8.05 -0.91
N GLU A 300 -17.05 -6.82 -0.45
CA GLU A 300 -16.78 -5.59 -1.20
C GLU A 300 -15.97 -4.60 -0.36
N LEU A 301 -14.89 -4.06 -0.95
CA LEU A 301 -14.13 -2.94 -0.41
C LEU A 301 -14.77 -1.62 -0.82
N SER A 302 -14.70 -0.60 0.03
CA SER A 302 -15.36 0.69 -0.25
C SER A 302 -14.69 1.86 0.44
N ASP A 303 -14.61 3.02 -0.21
CA ASP A 303 -14.25 4.29 0.43
C ASP A 303 -15.40 4.93 1.24
N SER A 304 -16.54 4.25 1.34
CA SER A 304 -17.64 4.63 2.25
C SER A 304 -18.13 3.41 3.03
N PRO A 305 -17.22 2.75 3.79
CA PRO A 305 -17.54 1.55 4.55
C PRO A 305 -18.46 1.91 5.72
N SER A 306 -19.18 0.91 6.21
CA SER A 306 -20.10 1.06 7.33
C SER A 306 -20.23 -0.28 8.00
N ILE A 307 -20.13 -0.28 9.34
CA ILE A 307 -20.29 -1.49 10.15
C ILE A 307 -21.70 -2.07 9.96
N GLN A 308 -22.72 -1.20 9.90
CA GLN A 308 -24.12 -1.61 9.75
C GLN A 308 -24.39 -2.26 8.39
N ARG A 309 -23.69 -1.81 7.34
CA ARG A 309 -23.78 -2.38 5.98
C ARG A 309 -22.74 -3.46 5.71
N THR A 310 -21.98 -3.86 6.72
CA THR A 310 -20.92 -4.88 6.63
C THR A 310 -19.95 -4.64 5.46
N LYS A 311 -19.63 -3.36 5.18
CA LYS A 311 -18.65 -2.98 4.15
C LYS A 311 -17.30 -2.74 4.80
N MET A 312 -16.24 -3.28 4.20
CA MET A 312 -14.91 -3.31 4.79
C MET A 312 -13.96 -2.34 4.07
N GLY A 313 -13.03 -1.78 4.84
CA GLY A 313 -11.80 -1.15 4.37
C GLY A 313 -11.96 0.08 3.48
N LEU A 314 -11.43 1.24 3.91
CA LEU A 314 -11.26 2.40 3.04
C LEU A 314 -10.36 2.03 1.85
N LEU A 315 -10.95 1.76 0.69
CA LEU A 315 -10.25 1.21 -0.48
C LEU A 315 -9.03 2.05 -0.87
N SER A 316 -9.17 3.37 -0.91
CA SER A 316 -8.07 4.31 -1.15
C SER A 316 -6.91 4.16 -0.14
N THR A 317 -7.23 3.92 1.13
CA THR A 317 -6.25 3.70 2.18
C THR A 317 -5.55 2.36 2.01
N LEU A 318 -6.30 1.31 1.68
CA LEU A 318 -5.72 -0.03 1.45
C LEU A 318 -4.79 -0.04 0.23
N LEU A 319 -5.15 0.64 -0.86
CA LEU A 319 -4.29 0.79 -2.03
C LEU A 319 -2.97 1.49 -1.66
N ARG A 320 -3.05 2.59 -0.91
CA ARG A 320 -1.86 3.30 -0.40
C ARG A 320 -1.01 2.44 0.53
N TRP A 321 -1.64 1.66 1.42
CA TRP A 321 -0.91 0.75 2.31
C TRP A 321 -0.19 -0.35 1.54
N ASN A 322 -0.80 -0.92 0.50
CA ASN A 322 -0.14 -1.90 -0.36
C ASN A 322 1.08 -1.32 -1.10
N GLU A 323 1.04 -0.05 -1.50
CA GLU A 323 2.17 0.66 -2.14
C GLU A 323 3.31 0.97 -1.15
N LEU A 324 2.97 1.43 0.06
CA LEU A 324 3.96 1.88 1.06
C LEU A 324 4.62 0.73 1.83
N ASP A 325 3.95 -0.42 1.92
CA ASP A 325 4.41 -1.60 2.64
C ASP A 325 4.41 -2.83 1.69
N PRO A 326 5.44 -2.97 0.83
CA PRO A 326 5.50 -4.02 -0.18
C PRO A 326 5.66 -5.41 0.45
N PRO A 327 5.33 -6.50 -0.28
CA PRO A 327 5.35 -7.84 0.29
C PRO A 327 6.69 -8.26 0.88
N SER A 328 6.69 -8.54 2.18
CA SER A 328 7.88 -8.93 2.93
C SER A 328 8.28 -10.38 2.64
N ARG A 329 9.52 -10.75 2.96
CA ARG A 329 9.97 -12.16 2.83
C ARG A 329 9.12 -13.13 3.67
N PRO A 330 8.81 -12.86 4.96
CA PRO A 330 7.89 -13.68 5.73
C PRO A 330 6.51 -13.84 5.09
N GLU A 331 5.96 -12.77 4.52
CA GLU A 331 4.65 -12.81 3.86
C GLU A 331 4.65 -13.66 2.58
N LYS A 332 5.71 -13.56 1.77
CA LYS A 332 5.90 -14.41 0.57
C LYS A 332 6.01 -15.89 0.94
N LEU A 333 6.82 -16.21 1.96
CA LEU A 333 6.94 -17.59 2.47
C LEU A 333 5.63 -18.12 3.03
N ARG A 334 4.84 -17.26 3.67
CA ARG A 334 3.49 -17.60 4.11
C ARG A 334 2.60 -17.93 2.92
N ASN A 335 2.63 -17.13 1.85
CA ASN A 335 1.87 -17.37 0.62
C ASN A 335 2.25 -18.71 -0.04
N ASP A 336 3.56 -19.01 -0.12
CA ASP A 336 4.08 -20.28 -0.63
C ASP A 336 3.60 -21.48 0.19
N ARG A 337 3.58 -21.37 1.52
CA ARG A 337 3.12 -22.45 2.41
C ARG A 337 1.62 -22.67 2.36
N VAL A 338 0.83 -21.62 2.22
CA VAL A 338 -0.62 -21.78 2.01
C VAL A 338 -0.89 -22.58 0.73
N CYS A 339 -0.16 -22.30 -0.35
CA CYS A 339 -0.24 -23.08 -1.58
C CYS A 339 0.24 -24.53 -1.39
N SER A 340 1.48 -24.73 -0.93
CA SER A 340 2.12 -26.05 -0.95
C SER A 340 1.62 -27.02 0.13
N LEU A 341 1.14 -26.51 1.27
CA LEU A 341 0.83 -27.33 2.45
C LEU A 341 -0.66 -27.39 2.81
N TYR A 342 -1.46 -26.37 2.43
CA TYR A 342 -2.79 -26.19 3.03
C TYR A 342 -3.93 -26.02 2.02
N GLN A 343 -4.05 -24.87 1.35
CA GLN A 343 -5.23 -24.52 0.56
C GLN A 343 -5.05 -24.70 -0.94
N HIS A 344 -3.80 -24.81 -1.40
CA HIS A 344 -3.49 -25.00 -2.82
C HIS A 344 -3.95 -23.86 -3.73
N ASN A 345 -4.03 -22.66 -3.15
CA ASN A 345 -4.18 -21.39 -3.85
C ASN A 345 -3.20 -20.36 -3.28
N ARG A 346 -3.20 -19.16 -3.87
CA ARG A 346 -2.32 -18.06 -3.49
C ARG A 346 -3.07 -16.74 -3.36
N ASN A 347 -2.55 -15.86 -2.53
CA ASN A 347 -2.92 -14.45 -2.54
C ASN A 347 -2.17 -13.74 -3.69
N PRO A 348 -2.88 -13.34 -4.76
CA PRO A 348 -2.25 -12.74 -5.92
C PRO A 348 -1.67 -11.36 -5.65
N PHE A 349 -2.13 -10.66 -4.61
CA PHE A 349 -1.59 -9.36 -4.25
C PHE A 349 -0.26 -9.47 -3.51
N VAL A 350 0.12 -10.66 -3.00
CA VAL A 350 1.45 -10.92 -2.44
C VAL A 350 2.46 -11.21 -3.55
N ASP A 351 2.06 -11.96 -4.57
CA ASP A 351 2.92 -12.30 -5.71
C ASP A 351 3.01 -11.14 -6.72
N HIS A 352 1.90 -10.45 -6.95
CA HIS A 352 1.70 -9.34 -7.88
C HIS A 352 0.96 -8.16 -7.19
N PRO A 353 1.63 -7.42 -6.28
CA PRO A 353 1.02 -6.28 -5.58
C PRO A 353 0.48 -5.20 -6.51
N GLU A 354 1.02 -5.08 -7.73
CA GLU A 354 0.56 -4.18 -8.78
C GLU A 354 -0.87 -4.46 -9.25
N TYR A 355 -1.38 -5.70 -9.11
CA TYR A 355 -2.75 -6.05 -9.50
C TYR A 355 -3.79 -5.26 -8.71
N ALA A 356 -3.47 -4.85 -7.48
CA ALA A 356 -4.36 -4.04 -6.66
C ALA A 356 -4.72 -2.73 -7.38
N ASN A 357 -3.70 -2.08 -7.94
CA ASN A 357 -3.89 -0.86 -8.71
C ASN A 357 -4.56 -1.14 -10.05
N LEU A 358 -4.19 -2.20 -10.76
CA LEU A 358 -4.87 -2.56 -12.01
C LEU A 358 -6.36 -2.84 -11.84
N ILE A 359 -6.80 -3.34 -10.67
CA ILE A 359 -8.21 -3.66 -10.39
C ILE A 359 -8.98 -2.45 -9.85
N TRP A 360 -8.49 -1.83 -8.78
CA TRP A 360 -9.28 -0.86 -7.99
C TRP A 360 -8.77 0.56 -8.04
N ARG A 361 -7.49 0.76 -8.29
CA ARG A 361 -7.02 2.06 -8.73
C ARG A 361 -7.47 2.14 -10.19
N ASN A 362 -8.76 2.37 -10.38
CA ASN A 362 -9.23 3.00 -11.58
C ASN A 362 -8.18 4.10 -11.88
N PRO A 363 -7.41 4.08 -12.99
CA PRO A 363 -7.43 5.31 -13.76
C PRO A 363 -8.93 5.56 -13.87
N PRO A 364 -9.50 6.62 -13.26
CA PRO A 364 -10.94 6.83 -13.14
C PRO A 364 -11.73 6.04 -14.19
N ALA A 365 -12.85 5.42 -13.86
CA ALA A 365 -13.75 4.96 -14.93
C ALA A 365 -14.24 6.14 -15.84
N GLU A 366 -13.66 7.35 -15.66
CA GLU A 366 -13.52 8.47 -16.59
C GLU A 366 -12.05 8.95 -16.89
N SER A 367 -11.04 8.08 -16.93
CA SER A 367 -9.63 8.41 -17.27
C SER A 367 -8.80 7.27 -17.89
N SER A 368 -9.41 6.29 -18.55
CA SER A 368 -8.72 5.58 -19.66
C SER A 368 -9.63 5.14 -20.81
N ARG A 369 -10.84 5.72 -20.89
CA ARG A 369 -11.26 6.22 -22.20
C ARG A 369 -10.75 7.64 -22.24
N PHE A 370 -9.84 7.90 -23.17
CA PHE A 370 -9.77 9.20 -23.79
C PHE A 370 -11.15 9.52 -24.38
N THR A 371 -12.05 10.06 -23.54
CA THR A 371 -13.40 10.47 -23.94
C THR A 371 -13.27 11.80 -24.67
N GLY A 372 -12.89 11.73 -25.94
CA GLY A 372 -13.22 12.70 -26.98
C GLY A 372 -12.63 14.11 -26.89
N LYS A 373 -11.84 14.47 -25.86
CA LYS A 373 -11.20 15.79 -25.77
C LYS A 373 -9.72 15.82 -25.36
N SER A 374 -9.20 14.84 -24.61
CA SER A 374 -7.81 14.88 -24.11
C SER A 374 -6.74 14.20 -24.98
N GLN A 375 -7.05 13.55 -26.12
CA GLN A 375 -5.99 13.01 -27.02
C GLN A 375 -5.19 14.09 -27.73
N LYS A 376 -5.41 15.36 -27.42
CA LYS A 376 -4.84 16.48 -28.16
C LYS A 376 -3.61 17.09 -27.47
N ALA A 377 -3.33 16.74 -26.22
CA ALA A 377 -2.23 17.32 -25.46
C ALA A 377 -1.86 16.43 -24.26
N TRP A 378 -0.58 16.12 -24.07
CA TRP A 378 -0.08 15.37 -22.90
C TRP A 378 1.42 15.61 -22.65
N VAL A 379 1.90 15.26 -21.45
CA VAL A 379 3.32 15.19 -21.08
C VAL A 379 3.90 13.88 -21.59
N ASN A 380 4.91 13.95 -22.44
CA ASN A 380 5.46 12.81 -23.18
C ASN A 380 6.71 12.22 -22.55
N GLU A 381 7.62 13.08 -22.10
CA GLU A 381 8.93 12.71 -21.57
C GLU A 381 9.45 13.82 -20.66
N PHE A 382 10.17 13.49 -19.60
CA PHE A 382 10.91 14.44 -18.79
C PHE A 382 12.13 13.81 -18.11
N HIS A 383 13.09 14.64 -17.77
CA HIS A 383 14.29 14.27 -17.00
C HIS A 383 14.48 15.29 -15.89
N TYR A 384 14.54 14.83 -14.63
CA TYR A 384 14.61 15.68 -13.45
C TYR A 384 15.82 15.40 -12.56
N GLU A 385 16.38 14.19 -12.56
CA GLU A 385 17.46 13.85 -11.63
C GLU A 385 18.55 13.00 -12.29
N ASN A 386 19.82 13.34 -12.01
CA ASN A 386 20.98 12.57 -12.45
C ASN A 386 22.20 12.78 -11.55
N LYS A 387 23.20 11.91 -11.76
CA LYS A 387 24.44 11.94 -10.99
C LYS A 387 25.20 13.26 -11.12
N GLY A 388 25.18 14.07 -10.06
CA GLY A 388 26.07 15.20 -9.89
C GLY A 388 25.33 16.54 -9.85
N LYS A 389 25.40 17.31 -10.93
CA LYS A 389 24.57 18.52 -11.10
C LYS A 389 23.38 18.13 -11.95
N ASP A 390 22.23 18.75 -11.71
CA ASP A 390 21.02 18.61 -12.54
C ASP A 390 21.30 19.11 -13.96
N GLU A 391 21.92 18.27 -14.79
CA GLU A 391 22.26 18.55 -16.18
C GLU A 391 21.15 18.00 -17.09
N ASN A 392 20.88 18.68 -18.21
CA ASN A 392 19.89 18.25 -19.20
C ASN A 392 18.45 18.08 -18.66
N GLU A 393 18.03 18.83 -17.64
CA GLU A 393 16.62 18.79 -17.22
C GLU A 393 15.69 19.33 -18.30
N PHE A 394 14.64 18.56 -18.61
CA PHE A 394 13.66 18.97 -19.62
C PHE A 394 12.28 18.41 -19.35
N VAL A 395 11.29 19.05 -19.98
CA VAL A 395 9.93 18.52 -20.13
C VAL A 395 9.57 18.57 -21.61
N GLU A 396 9.00 17.47 -22.10
CA GLU A 396 8.45 17.34 -23.43
C GLU A 396 6.95 17.12 -23.39
N LEU A 397 6.24 17.87 -24.23
CA LEU A 397 4.80 17.79 -24.40
C LEU A 397 4.49 17.43 -25.84
N VAL A 398 3.44 16.65 -26.07
CA VAL A 398 2.91 16.42 -27.42
C VAL A 398 1.58 17.14 -27.57
N ILE A 399 1.43 17.94 -28.62
CA ILE A 399 0.26 18.80 -28.83
C ILE A 399 -0.27 18.64 -30.27
N HIS A 400 -1.55 18.32 -30.39
CA HIS A 400 -2.25 18.27 -31.67
C HIS A 400 -2.42 19.69 -32.22
N THR A 401 -2.17 19.85 -33.51
CA THR A 401 -2.28 21.11 -34.26
C THR A 401 -3.68 21.76 -34.23
N SER A 402 -4.71 21.06 -33.76
CA SER A 402 -6.05 21.64 -33.55
C SER A 402 -6.19 22.49 -32.28
N LEU A 403 -5.22 22.47 -31.36
CA LEU A 403 -5.23 23.32 -30.15
C LEU A 403 -4.48 24.63 -30.40
N ASP A 404 -5.01 25.74 -29.86
CA ASP A 404 -4.28 27.01 -29.84
C ASP A 404 -3.33 27.00 -28.65
N VAL A 405 -2.03 27.00 -28.92
CA VAL A 405 -0.98 26.96 -27.89
C VAL A 405 -0.92 28.21 -27.02
N LYS A 406 -1.55 29.32 -27.44
CA LYS A 406 -1.69 30.52 -26.60
C LYS A 406 -2.54 30.25 -25.36
N ASP A 407 -3.46 29.31 -25.49
CA ASP A 407 -4.34 28.86 -24.42
C ASP A 407 -3.72 27.70 -23.63
N LEU A 408 -2.48 27.28 -23.90
CA LEU A 408 -1.83 26.19 -23.17
C LEU A 408 -0.68 26.68 -22.29
N MET A 409 -0.56 26.07 -21.11
CA MET A 409 0.46 26.41 -20.14
C MET A 409 1.01 25.16 -19.46
N LEU A 410 2.34 25.09 -19.35
CA LEU A 410 3.05 24.16 -18.48
C LEU A 410 3.23 24.82 -17.10
N ALA A 411 2.84 24.13 -16.03
CA ALA A 411 3.02 24.60 -14.66
C ALA A 411 3.72 23.53 -13.81
N LEU A 412 4.71 23.96 -13.01
CA LEU A 412 5.51 23.09 -12.18
C LEU A 412 5.25 23.36 -10.69
N TYR A 413 5.09 22.30 -9.91
CA TYR A 413 4.67 22.33 -8.52
C TYR A 413 5.68 21.66 -7.60
N ASN A 414 5.90 22.25 -6.43
CA ASN A 414 6.74 21.71 -5.39
C ASN A 414 5.93 20.73 -4.51
N GLY A 415 6.39 19.50 -4.35
CA GLY A 415 5.75 18.43 -3.59
C GLY A 415 5.75 18.65 -2.09
N ALA A 416 6.76 19.35 -1.55
CA ALA A 416 6.86 19.60 -0.11
C ALA A 416 5.78 20.57 0.42
N ASN A 417 5.34 21.52 -0.41
CA ASN A 417 4.35 22.53 0.01
C ASN A 417 3.14 22.67 -0.93
N GLY A 418 3.12 21.91 -2.04
CA GLY A 418 2.06 21.93 -3.05
C GLY A 418 1.96 23.22 -3.85
N ARG A 419 2.96 24.11 -3.82
CA ARG A 419 2.89 25.42 -4.47
C ARG A 419 3.52 25.41 -5.86
N MET A 420 2.92 26.15 -6.78
CA MET A 420 3.47 26.36 -8.12
C MET A 420 4.74 27.22 -8.02
N TYR A 421 5.85 26.72 -8.54
CA TYR A 421 7.13 27.46 -8.54
C TYR A 421 7.50 28.00 -9.92
N ARG A 422 6.93 27.46 -11.00
CA ARG A 422 7.16 27.92 -12.37
C ARG A 422 5.95 27.73 -13.26
N SER A 423 5.78 28.62 -14.24
CA SER A 423 4.85 28.41 -15.35
C SER A 423 5.44 28.94 -16.66
N LEU A 424 5.07 28.30 -17.77
CA LEU A 424 5.51 28.61 -19.13
C LEU A 424 4.30 28.55 -20.06
N ASN A 425 4.09 29.60 -20.86
CA ASN A 425 3.07 29.60 -21.90
C ASN A 425 3.62 28.94 -23.17
N LEU A 426 2.89 27.99 -23.78
CA LEU A 426 3.38 27.25 -24.94
C LEU A 426 3.47 28.10 -26.21
N ALA A 427 2.90 29.30 -26.25
CA ALA A 427 3.09 30.26 -27.32
C ALA A 427 4.45 30.99 -27.28
N ASP A 428 5.21 30.85 -26.18
CA ASP A 428 6.57 31.36 -26.11
C ASP A 428 7.52 30.51 -26.97
N ARG A 429 7.71 30.95 -28.21
CA ARG A 429 8.57 30.26 -29.19
C ARG A 429 10.06 30.35 -28.88
N GLU A 430 10.48 31.22 -27.96
CA GLU A 430 11.88 31.27 -27.51
C GLU A 430 12.15 30.24 -26.40
N ALA A 431 11.11 29.88 -25.63
CA ALA A 431 11.22 28.89 -24.57
C ALA A 431 11.19 27.43 -25.06
N PHE A 432 10.46 27.14 -26.15
CA PHE A 432 10.25 25.77 -26.63
C PHE A 432 10.96 25.47 -27.95
N THR A 433 11.67 24.35 -28.01
CA THR A 433 12.05 23.71 -29.28
C THR A 433 10.87 22.89 -29.78
N ILE A 434 10.49 23.07 -31.05
CA ILE A 434 9.29 22.46 -31.62
C ILE A 434 9.67 21.60 -32.81
N THR A 435 9.31 20.32 -32.76
CA THR A 435 9.55 19.36 -33.83
C THR A 435 8.25 18.75 -34.33
N GLU A 436 8.24 18.33 -35.59
CA GLU A 436 7.09 17.65 -36.18
C GLU A 436 6.99 16.21 -35.65
N GLY A 437 5.81 15.83 -35.17
CA GLY A 437 5.45 14.45 -34.92
C GLY A 437 4.72 13.83 -36.12
N THR A 438 4.00 12.72 -35.88
CA THR A 438 3.09 12.13 -36.88
C THR A 438 1.65 12.60 -36.69
N SER A 439 0.81 12.41 -37.71
CA SER A 439 -0.67 12.53 -37.61
C SER A 439 -1.19 13.85 -37.02
N GLY A 440 -0.53 14.97 -37.32
CA GLY A 440 -0.98 16.30 -36.90
C GLY A 440 -0.60 16.69 -35.48
N TYR A 441 0.37 16.01 -34.86
CA TYR A 441 0.96 16.35 -33.57
C TYR A 441 2.34 17.00 -33.71
N LEU A 442 2.66 17.87 -32.77
CA LEU A 442 3.96 18.53 -32.63
C LEU A 442 4.51 18.23 -31.23
N LEU A 443 5.83 18.05 -31.13
CA LEU A 443 6.52 17.91 -29.86
C LEU A 443 7.02 19.30 -29.43
N TYR A 444 6.76 19.66 -28.18
CA TYR A 444 7.19 20.88 -27.52
C TYR A 444 8.15 20.51 -26.40
N THR A 445 9.44 20.72 -26.62
CA THR A 445 10.49 20.37 -25.67
C THR A 445 11.06 21.65 -25.05
N VAL A 446 11.12 21.73 -23.73
CA VAL A 446 11.71 22.85 -22.99
C VAL A 446 12.76 22.35 -22.00
N CYS A 447 13.94 22.94 -22.05
CA CYS A 447 14.93 22.78 -21.00
C CYS A 447 14.53 23.68 -19.82
N THR A 448 14.20 23.08 -18.68
CA THR A 448 13.73 23.80 -17.50
C THR A 448 14.26 23.11 -16.26
N PRO A 449 14.72 23.86 -15.25
CA PRO A 449 14.98 23.28 -13.95
C PRO A 449 13.70 22.65 -13.39
N LEU A 450 13.81 21.39 -13.01
CA LEU A 450 12.85 20.67 -12.20
C LEU A 450 13.38 20.64 -10.75
N GLN A 451 12.58 20.10 -9.84
CA GLN A 451 12.98 19.95 -8.45
C GLN A 451 13.03 18.45 -8.14
N ASN A 452 13.95 18.03 -7.28
CA ASN A 452 14.18 16.60 -7.00
C ASN A 452 13.54 16.21 -5.66
N GLY A 453 12.53 16.96 -5.24
CA GLY A 453 11.78 16.72 -4.03
C GLY A 453 10.76 15.60 -4.20
N PRO A 454 10.41 14.89 -3.10
CA PRO A 454 9.37 13.88 -3.17
C PRO A 454 8.04 14.51 -3.60
N ALA A 455 7.35 13.86 -4.52
CA ALA A 455 6.07 14.29 -5.06
C ALA A 455 6.10 15.67 -5.74
N ASP A 456 7.21 16.09 -6.37
CA ASP A 456 7.18 17.25 -7.28
C ASP A 456 6.32 16.95 -8.52
N GLY A 457 5.74 18.00 -9.12
CA GLY A 457 4.68 17.81 -10.13
C GLY A 457 4.75 18.69 -11.37
N ILE A 458 4.20 18.14 -12.45
CA ILE A 458 4.14 18.71 -13.80
C ILE A 458 2.68 18.75 -14.24
N ALA A 459 2.14 19.94 -14.49
CA ALA A 459 0.76 20.12 -14.92
C ALA A 459 0.68 20.78 -16.29
N LEU A 460 -0.16 20.21 -17.17
CA LEU A 460 -0.55 20.79 -18.44
C LEU A 460 -1.94 21.40 -18.32
N ILE A 461 -2.05 22.70 -18.57
CA ILE A 461 -3.25 23.49 -18.30
C ILE A 461 -3.75 24.12 -19.59
N TYR A 462 -5.07 24.09 -19.80
CA TYR A 462 -5.77 24.83 -20.84
C TYR A 462 -6.48 26.06 -20.23
N CYS A 463 -6.11 27.24 -20.71
CA CYS A 463 -6.42 28.57 -20.16
C CYS A 463 -7.08 29.49 -21.21
N ARG A 464 -8.19 29.06 -21.81
CA ARG A 464 -8.92 29.84 -22.84
C ARG A 464 -9.55 31.14 -22.31
N ASP A 465 -9.94 31.15 -21.03
CA ASP A 465 -10.43 32.33 -20.33
C ASP A 465 -9.61 32.45 -19.04
N THR A 466 -9.03 33.62 -18.79
CA THR A 466 -8.28 33.95 -17.55
C THR A 466 -9.04 33.64 -16.25
N ARG A 467 -10.36 33.40 -16.31
CA ARG A 467 -11.21 33.04 -15.17
C ARG A 467 -11.53 31.55 -15.04
N LYS A 468 -11.16 30.70 -16.00
CA LYS A 468 -11.39 29.25 -15.99
C LYS A 468 -10.23 28.51 -16.62
N ALA A 469 -9.30 28.06 -15.78
CA ALA A 469 -8.28 27.10 -16.17
C ALA A 469 -8.81 25.67 -16.04
N GLU A 470 -8.52 24.84 -17.04
CA GLU A 470 -8.78 23.41 -17.05
C GLU A 470 -7.46 22.66 -16.96
N VAL A 471 -7.33 21.76 -15.99
CA VAL A 471 -6.15 20.88 -15.87
C VAL A 471 -6.34 19.73 -16.85
N LEU A 472 -5.54 19.69 -17.92
CA LEU A 472 -5.55 18.60 -18.89
C LEU A 472 -4.83 17.37 -18.34
N GLU A 473 -3.71 17.59 -17.66
CA GLU A 473 -2.92 16.55 -17.03
C GLU A 473 -2.19 17.13 -15.81
N PHE A 474 -2.06 16.35 -14.74
CA PHE A 474 -1.25 16.72 -13.59
C PHE A 474 -0.55 15.49 -13.05
N LEU A 475 0.73 15.38 -13.37
CA LEU A 475 1.60 14.27 -12.99
C LEU A 475 2.50 14.65 -11.83
N SER A 476 2.95 13.66 -11.09
CA SER A 476 4.05 13.79 -10.13
C SER A 476 4.94 12.56 -10.17
N TYR A 477 6.13 12.68 -9.61
CA TYR A 477 7.08 11.59 -9.42
C TYR A 477 7.40 11.42 -7.93
N GLU A 478 7.66 10.19 -7.52
CA GLU A 478 8.00 9.84 -6.13
C GLU A 478 6.88 10.16 -5.12
N GLY A 479 5.63 10.03 -5.54
CA GLY A 479 4.43 10.24 -4.74
C GLY A 479 3.43 11.20 -5.39
N SER A 480 2.30 11.42 -4.72
CA SER A 480 1.25 12.36 -5.15
C SER A 480 1.25 13.63 -4.30
N LEU A 481 0.96 14.78 -4.92
CA LEU A 481 0.82 16.07 -4.26
C LEU A 481 -0.57 16.67 -4.51
N ARG A 482 -1.03 17.54 -3.61
CA ARG A 482 -2.21 18.39 -3.85
C ARG A 482 -1.76 19.82 -4.06
N ALA A 483 -2.09 20.40 -5.20
CA ALA A 483 -1.75 21.79 -5.50
C ALA A 483 -2.50 22.75 -4.53
N GLN A 484 -1.77 23.66 -3.90
CA GLN A 484 -2.25 24.61 -2.92
C GLN A 484 -2.56 25.99 -3.53
N ASP A 485 -1.89 26.33 -4.63
CA ASP A 485 -2.09 27.55 -5.42
C ASP A 485 -2.02 27.25 -6.92
N GLY A 486 -1.99 28.31 -7.75
CA GLY A 486 -1.92 28.20 -9.20
C GLY A 486 -3.18 27.64 -9.87
N PRO A 487 -3.13 27.44 -11.20
CA PRO A 487 -4.27 26.96 -11.97
C PRO A 487 -4.74 25.53 -11.66
N ALA A 488 -3.90 24.72 -11.01
CA ALA A 488 -4.27 23.38 -10.55
C ALA A 488 -4.74 23.34 -9.09
N ARG A 489 -4.96 24.49 -8.43
CA ARG A 489 -5.33 24.56 -7.00
C ARG A 489 -6.46 23.61 -6.64
N GLY A 490 -6.21 22.76 -5.65
CA GLY A 490 -7.15 21.76 -5.14
C GLY A 490 -7.10 20.42 -5.87
N VAL A 491 -6.47 20.33 -7.03
CA VAL A 491 -6.28 19.08 -7.80
C VAL A 491 -5.13 18.28 -7.18
N VAL A 492 -5.29 16.96 -7.18
CA VAL A 492 -4.25 16.01 -6.74
C VAL A 492 -3.56 15.46 -7.99
N SER A 493 -2.24 15.43 -7.99
CA SER A 493 -1.45 14.86 -9.09
C SER A 493 -1.52 13.33 -9.10
N THR A 494 -1.36 12.75 -10.28
CA THR A 494 -1.18 11.32 -10.49
C THR A 494 0.31 10.99 -10.44
N ASP A 495 0.73 10.18 -9.46
CA ASP A 495 2.09 9.63 -9.43
C ASP A 495 2.31 8.72 -10.64
N ILE A 496 3.36 8.98 -11.42
CA ILE A 496 3.73 8.16 -12.57
C ILE A 496 4.35 6.82 -12.17
N MET A 497 4.68 6.64 -10.87
CA MET A 497 5.23 5.41 -10.29
C MET A 497 6.64 5.04 -10.78
N PHE A 498 7.31 5.95 -11.50
CA PHE A 498 8.71 5.84 -11.87
C PHE A 498 9.48 6.99 -11.24
N LYS A 499 10.78 6.76 -11.03
CA LYS A 499 11.68 7.75 -10.44
C LYS A 499 13.05 7.69 -11.09
N GLU A 500 13.70 8.83 -11.06
CA GLU A 500 15.13 8.97 -11.28
C GLU A 500 15.82 9.07 -9.92
N THR A 501 17.12 8.82 -9.90
CA THR A 501 17.92 8.87 -8.68
C THR A 501 19.23 9.56 -8.98
N ASP A 502 20.01 9.85 -7.94
CA ASP A 502 21.39 10.36 -8.03
C ASP A 502 22.37 9.38 -8.73
N GLU A 503 21.89 8.22 -9.17
CA GLU A 503 22.60 7.25 -10.01
C GLU A 503 22.19 7.30 -11.48
N SER A 504 21.09 7.99 -11.84
CA SER A 504 20.64 8.16 -13.22
C SER A 504 21.70 8.88 -14.05
N SER A 505 21.80 8.52 -15.33
CA SER A 505 22.70 9.19 -16.27
C SER A 505 22.07 10.46 -16.84
N ASN A 506 22.87 11.37 -17.39
CA ASN A 506 22.38 12.56 -18.10
C ASN A 506 21.78 12.24 -19.50
N GLN A 507 21.64 10.95 -19.83
CA GLN A 507 20.95 10.42 -21.02
C GLN A 507 19.72 9.58 -20.62
N ASP A 508 19.39 9.51 -19.33
CA ASP A 508 18.18 8.87 -18.85
C ASP A 508 17.01 9.85 -18.95
N SER A 509 15.80 9.31 -18.97
CA SER A 509 14.57 10.08 -18.80
C SER A 509 13.43 9.16 -18.37
N LEU A 510 12.31 9.75 -17.97
CA LEU A 510 11.03 9.07 -17.80
C LEU A 510 10.15 9.46 -18.98
N GLY A 511 9.61 8.48 -19.70
CA GLY A 511 8.83 8.74 -20.92
C GLY A 511 7.74 7.73 -21.19
N LEU A 512 6.75 8.17 -21.97
CA LEU A 512 5.67 7.35 -22.48
C LEU A 512 6.16 6.49 -23.65
N THR A 513 5.80 5.20 -23.61
CA THR A 513 6.11 4.25 -24.70
C THR A 513 4.84 3.50 -25.10
N GLY A 514 4.77 3.05 -26.35
CA GLY A 514 3.63 2.29 -26.89
C GLY A 514 3.25 2.74 -28.30
N SER A 515 2.44 1.95 -29.00
CA SER A 515 2.18 2.13 -30.44
C SER A 515 0.85 2.80 -30.79
N LYS A 516 0.07 3.22 -29.78
CA LYS A 516 -1.27 3.75 -29.99
C LYS A 516 -1.58 4.85 -28.98
N ILE A 517 -2.03 6.00 -29.49
CA ILE A 517 -2.54 7.10 -28.65
C ILE A 517 -3.65 6.56 -27.76
N GLY A 518 -3.48 6.72 -26.46
CA GLY A 518 -4.43 6.23 -25.47
C GLY A 518 -3.98 5.01 -24.69
N GLU A 519 -2.95 4.32 -25.17
CA GLU A 519 -2.44 3.08 -24.58
C GLU A 519 -0.95 3.20 -24.22
N PHE A 520 -0.43 4.42 -24.15
CA PHE A 520 0.96 4.63 -23.74
C PHE A 520 1.15 4.35 -22.24
N ALA A 521 2.34 3.86 -21.90
CA ALA A 521 2.73 3.59 -20.52
C ALA A 521 4.07 4.24 -20.20
N TRP A 522 4.17 4.80 -18.99
CA TRP A 522 5.42 5.33 -18.44
C TRP A 522 6.48 4.23 -18.33
N ARG A 523 7.73 4.58 -18.65
CA ARG A 523 8.93 3.75 -18.50
C ARG A 523 10.12 4.63 -18.16
N LYS A 524 11.13 4.04 -17.52
CA LYS A 524 12.48 4.62 -17.47
C LYS A 524 13.20 4.32 -18.79
N MET A 525 13.72 5.35 -19.45
CA MET A 525 14.46 5.26 -20.71
C MET A 525 15.97 5.40 -20.45
N ALA A 526 16.57 4.35 -19.89
CA ALA A 526 17.97 4.36 -19.51
C ALA A 526 18.90 4.52 -20.74
N GLY A 527 19.69 5.59 -20.76
CA GLY A 527 20.61 5.94 -21.84
C GLY A 527 19.96 6.27 -23.19
N ASN A 528 18.65 6.46 -23.23
CA ASN A 528 17.86 6.58 -24.46
C ASN A 528 16.84 7.74 -24.38
N ALA A 529 17.15 8.81 -23.65
CA ALA A 529 16.32 10.01 -23.68
C ALA A 529 16.17 10.56 -25.11
N THR A 530 14.98 11.05 -25.44
CA THR A 530 14.59 11.44 -26.81
C THR A 530 14.07 12.88 -26.93
N PRO A 531 14.64 13.89 -26.25
CA PRO A 531 14.13 15.26 -26.33
C PRO A 531 14.08 15.77 -27.78
N GLY A 532 12.90 16.18 -28.22
CA GLY A 532 12.59 16.66 -29.56
C GLY A 532 12.37 15.55 -30.59
N LYS A 533 12.32 14.28 -30.18
CA LYS A 533 12.10 13.11 -31.04
C LYS A 533 11.04 12.20 -30.43
N LEU A 534 10.40 11.38 -31.26
CA LEU A 534 9.44 10.38 -30.78
C LEU A 534 10.15 9.35 -29.89
N ASN A 535 9.51 8.99 -28.78
CA ASN A 535 9.98 7.90 -27.93
C ASN A 535 9.87 6.56 -28.68
N ALA A 536 10.66 5.58 -28.26
CA ALA A 536 10.71 4.28 -28.92
C ALA A 536 9.30 3.63 -29.02
N GLY A 537 8.93 3.27 -30.25
CA GLY A 537 7.66 2.61 -30.55
C GLY A 537 6.44 3.54 -30.64
N GLN A 538 6.59 4.84 -30.37
CA GLN A 538 5.50 5.80 -30.51
C GLN A 538 5.10 6.01 -31.96
N MET A 539 3.80 5.85 -32.19
CA MET A 539 3.12 6.25 -33.40
C MET A 539 1.86 7.01 -32.96
N PHE A 540 1.66 8.19 -33.53
CA PHE A 540 0.46 9.02 -33.31
C PHE A 540 -0.57 8.79 -34.41
#